data_AF-A0A8C5KXN5-F1
#
_entry.id   AF-A0A8C5KXN5-F1
#
_cell.length_a   1.000
_cell.length_b   1.000
_cell.length_c   1.000
_cell.angle_alpha   90.00
_cell.angle_beta   90.00
_cell.angle_gamma   90.00
#
_symmetry.space_group_name_H-M   'P 1'
#
loop_
_entity.id
_entity.type
_entity.pdbx_description
1 polymer ?
#
loop_
_entity_poly.entity_id
_entity_poly.type
_entity_poly.pdbx_seq_one_letter_code
_entity_poly.pdbx_strand_id
1 'polypeptide(L)'
;VWYPQKSLAVRDVNKLRMWLKDEYYRLGNDTWKGAFIFQGRLIEVRHNLESKMKEALKSFSEVACSEDCITSEGPILDCWSCLRISRKCFKGDYCGDENIKKAENQETALFLILLAEVVILASAVLLFHFCISHRRKMKVIRRTLKKYLEKKLEDLLGLQTGT
;
A
#
# COMPACT_ATOMS: atom_id res chain seq x y z
N VAL A 1 5.30 -12.51 5.29
CA VAL A 1 6.46 -13.28 4.81
C VAL A 1 6.62 -12.98 3.33
N TRP A 2 7.24 -11.83 3.04
CA TRP A 2 7.61 -11.48 1.67
C TRP A 2 8.94 -12.16 1.36
N TYR A 3 8.98 -12.99 0.32
CA TYR A 3 10.24 -13.57 -0.15
C TYR A 3 11.00 -12.46 -0.88
N PRO A 4 12.26 -12.16 -0.50
CA PRO A 4 13.06 -11.13 -1.18
C PRO A 4 13.49 -11.57 -2.59
N GLN A 5 13.28 -12.85 -2.90
CA GLN A 5 13.56 -13.43 -4.20
C GLN A 5 12.46 -13.06 -5.21
N LYS A 6 12.83 -12.22 -6.17
CA LYS A 6 11.92 -11.62 -7.16
C LYS A 6 12.04 -12.23 -8.55
N SER A 7 12.78 -13.33 -8.71
CA SER A 7 13.07 -13.93 -10.02
C SER A 7 12.63 -15.39 -10.08
N LEU A 8 12.06 -15.78 -11.22
CA LEU A 8 11.54 -17.13 -11.48
C LEU A 8 11.88 -17.56 -12.90
N ALA A 9 12.15 -18.85 -13.11
CA ALA A 9 12.28 -19.36 -14.47
C ALA A 9 10.95 -19.22 -15.23
N VAL A 10 11.00 -18.80 -16.51
CA VAL A 10 9.78 -18.63 -17.33
C VAL A 10 8.98 -19.94 -17.43
N ARG A 11 9.65 -21.09 -17.38
CA ARG A 11 9.01 -22.41 -17.34
C ARG A 11 8.09 -22.56 -16.13
N ASP A 12 8.53 -22.17 -14.95
CA ASP A 12 7.74 -22.32 -13.72
C ASP A 12 6.62 -21.28 -13.64
N VAL A 13 6.86 -20.07 -14.14
CA VAL A 13 5.79 -19.07 -14.33
C VAL A 13 4.70 -19.61 -15.26
N ASN A 14 5.08 -20.28 -16.35
CA ASN A 14 4.12 -20.91 -17.26
C ASN A 14 3.33 -22.05 -16.60
N LYS A 15 3.97 -22.89 -15.77
CA LYS A 15 3.26 -23.93 -15.00
C LYS A 15 2.25 -23.32 -14.04
N LEU A 16 2.65 -22.30 -13.27
CA LEU A 16 1.77 -21.57 -12.36
C LEU A 16 0.59 -20.94 -13.10
N ARG A 17 0.85 -20.30 -14.25
CA ARG A 17 -0.18 -19.71 -15.11
C ARG A 17 -1.19 -20.76 -15.59
N MET A 18 -0.71 -21.91 -16.07
CA MET A 18 -1.58 -22.98 -16.55
C MET A 18 -2.44 -23.55 -15.43
N TRP A 19 -1.85 -23.79 -14.26
CA TRP A 19 -2.58 -24.24 -13.08
C TRP A 19 -3.65 -23.24 -12.65
N LEU A 20 -3.30 -21.95 -12.54
CA LEU A 20 -4.25 -20.91 -12.15
C LEU A 20 -5.41 -20.78 -13.15
N LYS A 21 -5.13 -20.95 -14.45
CA LYS A 21 -6.17 -20.97 -15.49
C LYS A 21 -7.13 -22.14 -15.31
N ASP A 22 -6.64 -23.33 -14.95
CA ASP A 22 -7.48 -24.50 -14.66
C ASP A 22 -8.34 -24.27 -13.42
N GLU A 23 -7.79 -23.70 -12.35
CA GLU A 23 -8.54 -23.36 -11.15
C GLU A 23 -9.66 -22.34 -11.44
N TYR A 24 -9.37 -21.28 -12.19
CA TYR A 24 -10.41 -20.33 -12.58
C TYR A 24 -11.48 -20.94 -13.48
N TYR A 25 -11.10 -21.85 -14.37
CA TYR A 25 -12.05 -22.56 -15.22
C TYR A 25 -13.01 -23.43 -14.38
N ARG A 26 -12.47 -24.20 -13.42
CA ARG A 26 -13.28 -24.97 -12.46
C ARG A 26 -14.19 -24.05 -11.67
N LEU A 27 -13.64 -22.94 -11.16
CA LEU A 27 -14.41 -21.98 -10.39
C LEU A 27 -15.57 -21.37 -11.18
N GLY A 28 -15.38 -21.12 -12.47
CA GLY A 28 -16.42 -20.56 -13.34
C GLY A 28 -17.50 -21.56 -13.75
N ASN A 29 -17.17 -22.85 -13.81
CA ASN A 29 -18.11 -23.91 -14.21
C ASN A 29 -18.93 -24.48 -13.05
N ASP A 30 -18.47 -24.31 -11.81
CA ASP A 30 -19.20 -24.78 -10.63
C ASP A 30 -20.42 -23.90 -10.33
N THR A 31 -21.52 -24.52 -9.90
CA THR A 31 -22.70 -23.80 -9.41
C THR A 31 -22.55 -23.46 -7.93
N TRP A 32 -22.45 -22.18 -7.59
CA TRP A 32 -22.23 -21.71 -6.22
C TRP A 32 -23.53 -21.43 -5.48
N LYS A 33 -23.70 -22.01 -4.28
CA LYS A 33 -24.88 -21.77 -3.41
C LYS A 33 -24.85 -20.43 -2.65
N GLY A 34 -24.17 -19.42 -3.20
CA GLY A 34 -24.05 -18.09 -2.60
C GLY A 34 -22.62 -17.53 -2.59
N ALA A 35 -22.52 -16.22 -2.36
CA ALA A 35 -21.27 -15.46 -2.45
C ALA A 35 -20.20 -15.90 -1.44
N PHE A 36 -20.58 -16.32 -0.23
CA PHE A 36 -19.64 -16.73 0.81
C PHE A 36 -18.86 -18.01 0.46
N ILE A 37 -19.51 -18.97 -0.20
CA ILE A 37 -18.86 -20.21 -0.62
C ILE A 37 -17.84 -19.91 -1.73
N PHE A 38 -18.23 -19.06 -2.67
CA PHE A 38 -17.34 -18.60 -3.74
C PHE A 38 -16.11 -17.85 -3.18
N GLN A 39 -16.32 -16.94 -2.22
CA GLN A 39 -15.23 -16.25 -1.53
C GLN A 39 -14.29 -17.21 -0.80
N GLY A 40 -14.83 -18.20 -0.08
CA GLY A 40 -14.03 -19.24 0.58
C GLY A 40 -13.14 -19.99 -0.40
N ARG A 41 -13.67 -20.34 -1.57
CA ARG A 41 -12.89 -20.99 -2.64
C ARG A 41 -11.83 -20.10 -3.26
N LEU A 42 -12.11 -18.81 -3.47
CA LEU A 42 -11.10 -17.86 -3.92
C LEU A 42 -9.95 -17.72 -2.92
N ILE A 43 -10.24 -17.74 -1.62
CA ILE A 43 -9.22 -17.73 -0.56
C ILE A 43 -8.37 -19.00 -0.62
N GLU A 44 -8.99 -20.16 -0.82
CA GLU A 44 -8.29 -21.45 -0.99
C GLU A 44 -7.35 -21.42 -2.21
N VAL A 45 -7.84 -20.97 -3.38
CA VAL A 45 -7.02 -20.81 -4.60
C VAL A 45 -5.85 -19.87 -4.35
N ARG A 46 -6.07 -18.74 -3.66
CA ARG A 46 -5.00 -17.81 -3.29
C ARG A 46 -3.95 -18.48 -2.41
N HIS A 47 -4.37 -19.23 -1.39
CA HIS A 47 -3.45 -19.93 -0.49
C HIS A 47 -2.62 -20.99 -1.23
N ASN A 48 -3.25 -21.75 -2.12
CA ASN A 48 -2.59 -22.74 -2.96
C ASN A 48 -1.60 -22.08 -3.93
N LEU A 49 -1.97 -20.96 -4.54
CA LEU A 49 -1.09 -20.18 -5.40
C LEU A 49 0.14 -19.70 -4.62
N GLU A 50 -0.05 -19.17 -3.42
CA GLU A 50 1.04 -18.72 -2.56
C GLU A 50 2.00 -19.88 -2.23
N SER A 51 1.46 -21.04 -1.85
CA SER A 51 2.26 -22.25 -1.58
C SER A 51 3.10 -22.68 -2.78
N LYS A 52 2.46 -22.80 -3.96
CA LYS A 52 3.14 -23.18 -5.21
C LYS A 52 4.19 -22.16 -5.65
N MET A 53 3.93 -20.88 -5.43
CA MET A 53 4.88 -19.81 -5.76
C MET A 53 6.11 -19.87 -4.84
N LYS A 54 5.93 -20.14 -3.55
CA LYS A 54 7.04 -20.36 -2.61
C LYS A 54 7.90 -21.55 -3.00
N GLU A 55 7.27 -22.65 -3.39
CA GLU A 55 7.96 -23.85 -3.85
C GLU A 55 8.78 -23.58 -5.13
N ALA A 56 8.18 -22.91 -6.12
CA ALA A 56 8.86 -22.54 -7.36
C ALA A 56 10.05 -21.59 -7.11
N LEU A 57 9.90 -20.60 -6.23
CA LEU A 57 10.98 -19.70 -5.84
C LEU A 57 12.12 -20.43 -5.14
N LYS A 58 11.81 -21.35 -4.24
CA LYS A 58 12.80 -22.17 -3.54
C LYS A 58 13.56 -23.08 -4.50
N SER A 59 12.86 -23.76 -5.40
CA SER A 59 13.51 -24.61 -6.42
C SER A 59 14.40 -23.79 -7.35
N PHE A 60 13.97 -22.59 -7.73
CA PHE A 60 14.78 -21.69 -8.53
C PHE A 60 16.06 -21.24 -7.78
N SER A 61 15.95 -20.91 -6.50
CA SER A 61 17.08 -20.47 -5.69
C SER A 61 18.15 -21.54 -5.53
N GLU A 62 17.74 -22.78 -5.24
CA GLU A 62 18.65 -23.92 -5.08
C GLU A 62 19.51 -24.14 -6.32
N VAL A 63 18.96 -23.87 -7.51
CA VAL A 63 19.67 -24.03 -8.79
C VAL A 63 20.47 -22.77 -9.14
N ALA A 64 19.82 -21.61 -9.21
CA ALA A 64 20.39 -20.36 -9.73
C ALA A 64 21.41 -19.68 -8.80
N CYS A 65 21.42 -20.05 -7.51
CA CYS A 65 22.30 -19.51 -6.47
C CYS A 65 23.34 -20.50 -5.97
N SER A 66 23.37 -21.71 -6.52
CA SER A 66 24.44 -22.69 -6.24
C SER A 66 25.80 -22.15 -6.69
N GLU A 67 26.88 -22.60 -6.05
CA GLU A 67 28.25 -22.18 -6.41
C GLU A 67 28.59 -22.51 -7.87
N ASP A 68 28.13 -23.67 -8.34
CA ASP A 68 28.28 -24.13 -9.72
C ASP A 68 27.28 -23.48 -10.69
N CYS A 69 26.25 -22.81 -10.17
CA CYS A 69 25.19 -22.16 -10.94
C CYS A 69 24.74 -23.02 -12.12
N ILE A 70 24.17 -24.19 -11.79
CA ILE A 70 23.70 -25.12 -12.81
C ILE A 70 22.62 -24.41 -13.63
N THR A 71 22.78 -24.42 -14.95
CA THR A 71 21.96 -23.63 -15.85
C THR A 71 20.48 -24.00 -15.68
N SER A 72 19.67 -23.08 -15.15
CA SER A 72 18.23 -23.21 -15.34
C SER A 72 17.97 -23.15 -16.85
N GLU A 73 17.37 -24.20 -17.40
CA GLU A 73 17.11 -24.29 -18.84
C GLU A 73 16.05 -23.24 -19.24
N GLY A 74 16.50 -22.04 -19.60
CA GLY A 74 15.67 -21.02 -20.24
C GLY A 74 15.79 -19.59 -19.70
N PRO A 75 15.02 -18.66 -20.28
CA PRO A 75 14.97 -17.28 -19.82
C PRO A 75 14.35 -17.18 -18.43
N ILE A 76 14.82 -16.21 -17.65
CA ILE A 76 14.34 -15.94 -16.30
C ILE A 76 13.44 -14.70 -16.37
N LEU A 77 12.41 -14.66 -15.54
CA LEU A 77 11.49 -13.54 -15.44
C LEU A 77 11.72 -12.84 -14.10
N ASP A 78 11.91 -11.52 -14.16
CA ASP A 78 11.75 -10.69 -12.97
C ASP A 78 10.26 -10.45 -12.72
N CYS A 79 9.78 -10.85 -11.56
CA CYS A 79 8.37 -10.75 -11.17
C CYS A 79 7.96 -9.30 -10.85
N TRP A 80 8.93 -8.41 -10.59
CA TRP A 80 8.63 -7.00 -10.32
C TRP A 80 8.45 -6.22 -11.63
N SER A 81 9.44 -6.28 -12.53
CA SER A 81 9.40 -5.57 -13.81
C SER A 81 8.69 -6.34 -14.93
N CYS A 82 8.38 -7.62 -14.73
CA CYS A 82 7.88 -8.55 -15.75
C CYS A 82 8.82 -8.70 -16.97
N LEU A 83 10.10 -8.32 -16.81
CA LEU A 83 11.09 -8.39 -17.88
C LEU A 83 11.80 -9.75 -17.90
N ARG A 84 12.15 -10.20 -19.11
CA ARG A 84 12.97 -11.39 -19.29
C ARG A 84 14.44 -11.03 -19.11
N ILE A 85 15.11 -11.74 -18.22
CA ILE A 85 16.52 -11.63 -17.91
C ILE A 85 17.25 -12.85 -18.50
N SER A 86 18.38 -12.60 -19.16
CA SER A 86 19.23 -13.62 -19.78
C SER A 86 20.44 -14.03 -18.91
N ARG A 87 20.58 -13.44 -17.71
CA ARG A 87 21.62 -13.82 -16.75
C ARG A 87 21.35 -15.23 -16.22
N LYS A 88 22.42 -16.00 -16.05
CA LYS A 88 22.33 -17.40 -15.63
C LYS A 88 22.54 -17.58 -14.12
N CYS A 89 23.40 -16.74 -13.54
CA CYS A 89 23.80 -16.84 -12.13
C CYS A 89 23.43 -15.59 -11.37
N PHE A 90 22.88 -15.81 -10.17
CA PHE A 90 22.47 -14.76 -9.25
C PHE A 90 23.31 -14.89 -7.97
N LYS A 91 23.54 -13.77 -7.29
CA LYS A 91 24.24 -13.67 -6.00
C LYS A 91 23.60 -12.54 -5.19
N GLY A 92 23.85 -12.48 -3.88
CA GLY A 92 23.37 -11.37 -3.05
C GLY A 92 21.86 -11.44 -2.77
N ASP A 93 21.16 -10.31 -2.90
CA ASP A 93 19.72 -10.16 -2.61
C ASP A 93 18.82 -11.20 -3.32
N TYR A 94 19.21 -11.61 -4.53
CA TYR A 94 18.47 -12.61 -5.31
C TYR A 94 18.56 -14.02 -4.76
N CYS A 95 19.54 -14.29 -3.89
CA CYS A 95 19.84 -15.60 -3.33
C CYS A 95 19.58 -15.68 -1.82
N GLY A 96 19.04 -14.60 -1.24
CA GLY A 96 18.81 -14.54 0.19
C GLY A 96 20.09 -14.43 1.02
N ASP A 97 21.22 -14.03 0.41
CA ASP A 97 22.49 -13.78 1.12
C ASP A 97 22.40 -12.58 2.07
N GLU A 98 21.42 -11.68 1.86
CA GLU A 98 21.10 -10.63 2.81
C GLU A 98 20.00 -11.07 3.78
N ASN A 99 20.18 -10.77 5.07
CA ASN A 99 19.21 -11.05 6.13
C ASN A 99 17.81 -10.60 5.68
N ILE A 100 16.94 -11.54 5.33
CA ILE A 100 15.56 -11.29 4.84
C ILE A 100 14.82 -10.28 5.73
N LYS A 101 15.06 -10.36 7.05
CA LYS A 101 14.53 -9.44 8.06
C LYS A 101 14.95 -7.97 7.84
N LYS A 102 16.17 -7.72 7.36
CA LYS A 102 16.71 -6.36 7.15
C LYS A 102 16.03 -5.68 5.96
N ALA A 103 15.84 -6.39 4.84
CA ALA A 103 15.14 -5.87 3.68
C ALA A 103 13.65 -5.61 3.97
N GLU A 104 12.95 -6.55 4.62
CA GLU A 104 11.55 -6.40 5.04
C GLU A 104 11.39 -5.23 6.04
N ASN A 105 12.32 -5.08 6.98
CA ASN A 105 12.32 -3.97 7.94
C ASN A 105 12.55 -2.62 7.25
N GLN A 106 13.40 -2.55 6.22
CA GLN A 106 13.67 -1.31 5.49
C GLN A 106 12.46 -0.86 4.67
N GLU A 107 11.81 -1.79 3.96
CA GLU A 107 10.56 -1.49 3.22
C GLU A 107 9.43 -1.07 4.17
N THR A 108 9.30 -1.76 5.32
CA THR A 108 8.31 -1.42 6.36
C THR A 108 8.58 -0.05 6.98
N ALA A 109 9.84 0.27 7.28
CA ALA A 109 10.22 1.56 7.84
C ALA A 109 9.91 2.72 6.87
N LEU A 110 10.22 2.56 5.58
CA LEU A 110 9.90 3.56 4.56
C LEU A 110 8.38 3.80 4.46
N PHE A 111 7.59 2.74 4.49
CA PHE A 111 6.12 2.86 4.47
C PHE A 111 5.59 3.62 5.70
N LEU A 112 6.11 3.32 6.89
CA LEU A 112 5.73 4.00 8.13
C LEU A 112 6.13 5.49 8.13
N ILE A 113 7.31 5.82 7.59
CA ILE A 113 7.77 7.21 7.45
C ILE A 113 6.81 8.00 6.54
N LEU A 114 6.47 7.44 5.37
CA LEU A 114 5.55 8.10 4.42
C LEU A 114 4.16 8.31 5.04
N LEU A 115 3.63 7.32 5.77
CA LEU A 115 2.37 7.47 6.48
C LEU A 115 2.44 8.57 7.55
N ALA A 116 3.52 8.60 8.33
CA ALA A 116 3.72 9.62 9.35
C ALA A 116 3.79 11.02 8.72
N GLU A 117 4.52 11.19 7.62
CA GLU A 117 4.61 12.47 6.90
C GLU A 117 3.25 12.94 6.40
N VAL A 118 2.45 12.06 5.78
CA VAL A 118 1.11 12.39 5.30
C VAL A 118 0.21 12.82 6.46
N VAL A 119 0.25 12.12 7.59
CA VAL A 119 -0.55 12.45 8.78
C VAL A 119 -0.13 13.80 9.37
N ILE A 120 1.17 14.07 9.48
CA ILE A 120 1.70 15.34 9.99
C ILE A 120 1.29 16.49 9.07
N LEU A 121 1.47 16.33 7.75
CA LEU A 121 1.10 17.36 6.76
C LEU A 121 -0.41 17.62 6.78
N ALA A 122 -1.24 16.58 6.79
CA ALA A 122 -2.69 16.74 6.87
C ALA A 122 -3.11 17.46 8.16
N SER A 123 -2.51 17.09 9.29
CA SER A 123 -2.76 17.73 10.58
C SER A 123 -2.38 19.21 10.58
N ALA A 124 -1.22 19.55 10.01
CA ALA A 124 -0.76 20.93 9.89
C ALA A 124 -1.71 21.77 9.01
N VAL A 125 -2.16 21.22 7.87
CA VAL A 125 -3.12 21.88 6.97
C VAL A 125 -4.46 22.11 7.66
N LEU A 126 -4.98 21.12 8.40
CA LEU A 126 -6.23 21.24 9.15
C LEU A 126 -6.13 22.32 10.24
N LEU A 127 -5.04 22.33 11.01
CA LEU A 127 -4.81 23.35 12.04
C LEU A 127 -4.70 24.74 11.42
N PHE A 128 -4.01 24.87 10.29
CA PHE A 128 -3.90 26.14 9.58
C PHE A 128 -5.27 26.64 9.10
N HIS A 129 -6.07 25.75 8.50
CA HIS A 129 -7.41 26.07 8.04
C HIS A 129 -8.32 26.48 9.22
N PHE A 130 -8.27 25.73 10.33
CA PHE A 130 -9.01 26.06 11.55
C PHE A 130 -8.60 27.42 12.11
N CYS A 131 -7.30 27.69 12.24
CA CYS A 131 -6.76 28.97 12.73
C CYS A 131 -7.22 30.16 11.88
N ILE A 132 -7.20 30.03 10.56
CA ILE A 132 -7.69 31.08 9.65
C ILE A 132 -9.19 31.28 9.80
N SER A 133 -9.96 30.20 9.78
CA SER A 133 -11.42 30.24 9.95
C SER A 133 -11.80 30.89 11.28
N HIS A 134 -11.16 30.49 12.37
CA HIS A 134 -11.36 31.05 13.69
C HIS A 134 -10.99 32.54 13.75
N ARG A 135 -9.83 32.94 13.21
CA ARG A 135 -9.44 34.36 13.12
C ARG A 135 -10.45 35.19 12.32
N ARG A 136 -10.99 34.65 11.23
CA ARG A 136 -12.03 35.32 10.42
C ARG A 136 -13.31 35.49 11.23
N LYS A 137 -13.79 34.43 11.90
CA LYS A 137 -14.99 34.47 12.75
C LYS A 137 -14.83 35.47 13.91
N MET A 138 -13.70 35.45 14.62
CA MET A 138 -13.42 36.38 15.72
C MET A 138 -13.38 37.85 15.26
N LYS A 139 -12.82 38.14 14.08
CA LYS A 139 -12.86 39.49 13.50
C LYS A 139 -14.29 39.97 13.24
N VAL A 140 -15.18 39.10 12.76
CA VAL A 140 -16.59 39.43 12.55
C VAL A 140 -17.30 39.70 13.87
N ILE A 141 -17.17 38.79 14.84
CA ILE A 141 -17.78 38.94 16.17
C ILE A 141 -17.35 40.25 16.84
N ARG A 142 -16.04 40.56 16.81
CA ARG A 142 -15.51 41.79 17.39
C ARG A 142 -16.09 43.06 16.76
N ARG A 143 -16.27 43.06 15.42
CA ARG A 143 -16.90 44.19 14.70
C ARG A 143 -18.37 44.34 15.06
N THR A 144 -19.11 43.23 15.12
CA THR A 144 -20.54 43.25 15.50
C THR A 144 -20.73 43.72 16.94
N LEU A 145 -19.91 43.23 17.87
CA LEU A 145 -19.96 43.64 19.27
C LEU A 145 -19.63 45.12 19.46
N LYS A 146 -18.60 45.63 18.74
CA LYS A 146 -18.26 47.05 18.77
C LYS A 146 -19.42 47.92 18.29
N LYS A 147 -20.04 47.58 17.15
CA LYS A 147 -21.22 48.28 16.62
C LYS A 147 -22.40 48.23 17.58
N TYR A 148 -22.64 47.09 18.24
CA TYR A 148 -23.71 46.95 19.21
C TYR A 148 -23.49 47.86 20.44
N LEU A 149 -22.26 47.93 20.95
CA LEU A 149 -21.87 48.82 22.06
C LEU A 149 -21.98 50.29 21.69
N GLU A 150 -21.51 50.70 20.50
CA GLU A 150 -21.62 52.07 20.00
C GLU A 150 -23.09 52.50 19.91
N LYS A 151 -23.95 51.67 19.31
CA LYS A 151 -25.39 51.95 19.22
C LYS A 151 -26.06 52.06 20.60
N LYS A 152 -25.74 51.14 21.53
CA LYS A 152 -26.28 51.19 22.90
C LYS A 152 -25.84 52.45 23.65
N LEU A 153 -24.63 52.95 23.39
CA LEU A 153 -24.13 54.18 23.99
C LEU A 153 -24.85 55.41 23.41
N GLU A 154 -25.07 55.45 22.10
CA GLU A 154 -25.84 56.51 21.44
C GLU A 154 -27.30 56.56 21.94
N ASP A 155 -27.96 55.41 22.08
CA ASP A 155 -29.33 55.33 22.62
C ASP A 155 -29.41 55.91 24.06
N LEU A 156 -28.41 55.63 24.91
CA LEU A 156 -28.34 56.14 26.28
C LEU A 156 -28.09 57.66 26.35
N LEU A 157 -27.23 58.18 25.47
CA LEU A 157 -26.94 59.63 25.40
C LEU A 157 -28.09 60.42 24.75
N GLY A 158 -28.78 59.84 23.76
CA GLY A 158 -29.96 60.43 23.13
C GLY A 158 -31.15 60.57 24.09
N LEU A 159 -31.32 59.62 25.02
CA LEU A 159 -32.34 59.71 26.08
C LEU A 159 -32.03 60.79 27.14
N GLN A 160 -30.78 61.24 27.28
CA GLN A 160 -30.42 62.33 28.20
C GLN A 160 -30.67 63.74 27.62
N THR A 161 -30.91 63.86 26.31
CA THR A 161 -31.08 65.18 25.65
C THR A 161 -32.53 65.51 25.31
N GLY A 162 -33.48 64.60 25.56
CA GLY A 162 -34.92 64.86 25.50
C GLY A 162 -35.48 65.08 26.92
N THR A 163 -35.35 66.31 27.43
CA THR A 163 -36.13 66.83 28.57
C THR A 163 -37.08 67.90 28.06
#